data_AF-A0A3L8D773-F1
#
_entry.id   AF-A0A3L8D773-F1
#
_cell.length_a   1.000
_cell.length_b   1.000
_cell.length_c   1.000
_cell.angle_alpha   90.00
_cell.angle_beta   90.00
_cell.angle_gamma   90.00
#
_symmetry.space_group_name_H-M   'P 1'
#
loop_
_entity.id
_entity.type
_entity.pdbx_description
1 polymer ?
#
loop_
_entity_poly.entity_id
_entity_poly.type
_entity_poly.pdbx_seq_one_letter_code
_entity_poly.pdbx_strand_id
1 'polypeptide(L)'
;MKLIEKLRRAELRSANLEEEQDVNDFHDFHGIGTSETQLDSFQWLRQCLEPQNEATIKWKETASIRLLKLRSTEYRRKKDKQFVGTITDYFDEFRVLRQSWGYILLEQDFSYLYPNHSMQLLSNWENISQRIKNLLKTNIKSSTPEEKTVKVLLAIPTLFSSKNVGKWSPTAADLNVGFLLHIKALRDLEVEVKRMRRKLFAAKKQLQPFPVIIGENTANITESYVYIDNFPYKVESPLRAIDVCFKAYHALHAFYPFQSSQPWLFLQLAIYQFKTQWDEHIPSVATLVNAYLQFADN
;
A
#
# COMPACT_ATOMS: atom_id res chain seq x y z
N MET A 1 -20.70 4.22 14.59
CA MET A 1 -20.59 3.80 16.02
C MET A 1 -20.26 2.31 16.20
N LYS A 2 -21.14 1.34 15.90
CA LYS A 2 -20.95 -0.10 16.26
C LYS A 2 -19.65 -0.80 15.78
N LEU A 3 -18.93 -0.28 14.77
CA LEU A 3 -17.64 -0.85 14.33
C LEU A 3 -16.47 -0.40 15.23
N ILE A 4 -16.36 0.90 15.50
CA ILE A 4 -15.34 1.49 16.40
C ILE A 4 -15.44 0.85 17.80
N GLU A 5 -16.67 0.62 18.27
CA GLU A 5 -16.91 -0.04 19.56
C GLU A 5 -16.53 -1.53 19.56
N LYS A 6 -16.59 -2.22 18.41
CA LYS A 6 -16.07 -3.59 18.27
C LYS A 6 -14.55 -3.63 18.25
N LEU A 7 -13.89 -2.64 17.64
CA LEU A 7 -12.43 -2.51 17.62
C LEU A 7 -11.90 -2.26 19.05
N ARG A 8 -12.48 -1.31 19.80
CA ARG A 8 -12.14 -1.11 21.23
C ARG A 8 -12.32 -2.36 22.09
N ARG A 9 -13.34 -3.19 21.83
CA ARG A 9 -13.56 -4.48 22.53
C ARG A 9 -12.67 -5.62 22.03
N ALA A 10 -11.88 -5.43 20.98
CA ALA A 10 -10.81 -6.32 20.58
C ALA A 10 -9.49 -5.89 21.23
N GLU A 11 -9.19 -4.58 21.20
CA GLU A 11 -8.04 -3.95 21.86
C GLU A 11 -7.97 -4.28 23.36
N LEU A 12 -9.11 -4.17 24.08
CA LEU A 12 -9.23 -4.55 25.50
C LEU A 12 -9.04 -6.04 25.80
N ARG A 13 -9.03 -6.91 24.78
CA ARG A 13 -8.78 -8.35 24.94
C ARG A 13 -7.37 -8.75 24.52
N SER A 14 -6.78 -8.07 23.54
CA SER A 14 -5.36 -8.19 23.22
C SER A 14 -4.47 -7.58 24.31
N ALA A 15 -4.92 -6.54 25.02
CA ALA A 15 -4.13 -5.93 26.11
C ALA A 15 -4.00 -6.80 27.38
N ASN A 16 -4.77 -7.89 27.51
CA ASN A 16 -4.74 -8.80 28.66
C ASN A 16 -3.97 -10.11 28.37
N LEU A 17 -3.28 -10.18 27.23
CA LEU A 17 -2.38 -11.26 26.85
C LEU A 17 -1.08 -10.59 26.38
N GLU A 18 0.07 -11.18 26.71
CA GLU A 18 1.42 -10.70 26.35
C GLU A 18 1.95 -9.49 27.17
N GLU A 19 2.34 -9.78 28.42
CA GLU A 19 3.61 -9.25 28.94
C GLU A 19 4.76 -10.09 28.34
N GLU A 20 5.09 -9.90 27.05
CA GLU A 20 6.36 -10.40 26.50
C GLU A 20 7.50 -9.48 26.95
N GLN A 21 8.60 -10.07 27.43
CA GLN A 21 9.79 -9.32 27.86
C GLN A 21 10.44 -8.63 26.66
N ASP A 22 10.60 -7.30 26.73
CA ASP A 22 11.30 -6.49 25.72
C ASP A 22 12.75 -7.00 25.58
N VAL A 23 13.02 -7.76 24.52
CA VAL A 23 14.39 -8.18 24.17
C VAL A 23 15.14 -6.94 23.69
N ASN A 24 16.27 -6.66 24.32
CA ASN A 24 16.97 -5.39 24.21
C ASN A 24 17.74 -5.27 22.87
N ASP A 25 17.01 -5.08 21.77
CA ASP A 25 17.50 -4.99 20.37
C ASP A 25 18.48 -3.83 20.09
N PHE A 26 18.75 -2.96 21.08
CA PHE A 26 19.50 -1.72 20.91
C PHE A 26 21.02 -1.88 20.77
N HIS A 27 21.58 -3.02 21.16
CA HIS A 27 23.03 -3.25 21.02
C HIS A 27 23.50 -3.34 19.56
N ASP A 28 22.65 -3.78 18.62
CA ASP A 28 23.02 -3.94 17.20
C ASP A 28 23.04 -2.61 16.41
N PHE A 29 22.57 -1.48 16.98
CA PHE A 29 22.43 -0.20 16.26
C PHE A 29 23.41 0.92 16.65
N HIS A 30 24.31 0.70 17.63
CA HIS A 30 25.29 1.71 18.08
C HIS A 30 26.32 2.15 17.00
N GLY A 31 26.35 1.52 15.83
CA GLY A 31 27.25 1.87 14.73
C GLY A 31 26.81 3.03 13.82
N ILE A 32 25.57 3.55 13.92
CA ILE A 32 25.01 4.52 12.95
C ILE A 32 24.51 5.79 13.64
N GLY A 33 25.40 6.53 14.33
CA GLY A 33 25.21 7.96 14.66
C GLY A 33 23.87 8.38 15.28
N THR A 34 23.18 7.47 15.97
CA THR A 34 21.82 7.67 16.47
C THR A 34 21.85 8.62 17.67
N SER A 35 21.11 9.73 17.62
CA SER A 35 21.05 10.63 18.77
C SER A 35 20.11 10.08 19.85
N GLU A 36 20.40 10.43 21.11
CA GLU A 36 19.54 10.13 22.28
C GLU A 36 18.10 10.61 22.04
N THR A 37 17.92 11.82 21.51
CA THR A 37 16.61 12.37 21.11
C THR A 37 15.88 11.51 20.06
N GLN A 38 16.61 10.90 19.11
CA GLN A 38 16.01 10.03 18.11
C GLN A 38 15.55 8.70 18.72
N LEU A 39 16.28 8.19 19.71
CA LEU A 39 15.93 7.00 20.49
C LEU A 39 14.68 7.25 21.35
N ASP A 40 14.60 8.40 22.02
CA ASP A 40 13.42 8.80 22.80
C ASP A 40 12.18 8.93 21.92
N SER A 41 12.30 9.60 20.77
CA SER A 41 11.20 9.71 19.80
C SER A 41 10.78 8.34 19.23
N PHE A 42 11.69 7.37 19.12
CA PHE A 42 11.35 6.00 18.70
C PHE A 42 10.55 5.25 19.77
N GLN A 43 10.98 5.29 21.02
CA GLN A 43 10.26 4.63 22.12
C GLN A 43 8.89 5.25 22.35
N TRP A 44 8.79 6.58 22.27
CA TRP A 44 7.52 7.30 22.36
C TRP A 44 6.52 6.84 21.29
N LEU A 45 6.98 6.61 20.05
CA LEU A 45 6.11 6.13 18.95
C LEU A 45 5.58 4.71 19.15
N ARG A 46 6.26 3.84 19.91
CA ARG A 46 5.75 2.49 20.24
C ARG A 46 4.50 2.53 21.14
N GLN A 47 4.37 3.60 21.93
CA GLN A 47 3.29 3.78 22.91
C GLN A 47 2.24 4.81 22.44
N CYS A 48 2.57 5.63 21.43
CA CYS A 48 1.71 6.70 20.91
C CYS A 48 0.43 6.17 20.23
N LEU A 49 -0.66 6.91 20.49
CA LEU A 49 -1.87 6.90 19.66
C LEU A 49 -2.23 8.31 19.15
N GLU A 50 -2.03 9.34 19.99
CA GLU A 50 -2.28 10.76 19.75
C GLU A 50 -1.27 11.59 20.58
N PRO A 51 -1.02 12.88 20.27
CA PRO A 51 -1.64 13.72 19.22
C PRO A 51 -0.93 13.63 17.86
N GLN A 52 -1.70 13.86 16.79
CA GLN A 52 -1.22 13.76 15.40
C GLN A 52 0.01 14.62 15.10
N ASN A 53 0.06 15.86 15.60
CA ASN A 53 1.16 16.78 15.30
C ASN A 53 2.50 16.28 15.84
N GLU A 54 2.53 15.80 17.09
CA GLU A 54 3.75 15.27 17.72
C GLU A 54 4.17 13.95 17.06
N ALA A 55 3.21 13.06 16.80
CA ALA A 55 3.46 11.84 16.03
C ALA A 55 4.07 12.13 14.66
N THR A 56 3.55 13.11 13.92
CA THR A 56 4.05 13.52 12.58
C THR A 56 5.50 14.03 12.63
N ILE A 57 5.89 14.71 13.71
CA ILE A 57 7.26 15.19 13.94
C ILE A 57 8.17 14.01 14.29
N LYS A 58 7.84 13.25 15.33
CA LYS A 58 8.64 12.12 15.82
C LYS A 58 8.77 11.00 14.79
N TRP A 59 7.74 10.78 13.96
CA TRP A 59 7.79 9.85 12.84
C TRP A 59 8.86 10.28 11.83
N LYS A 60 8.89 11.57 11.44
CA LYS A 60 9.91 12.11 10.55
C LYS A 60 11.32 12.01 11.15
N GLU A 61 11.49 12.32 12.44
CA GLU A 61 12.76 12.19 13.15
C GLU A 61 13.30 10.75 13.13
N THR A 62 12.43 9.76 13.31
CA THR A 62 12.80 8.34 13.44
C THR A 62 12.81 7.58 12.10
N ALA A 63 12.56 8.25 10.98
CA ALA A 63 12.44 7.61 9.67
C ALA A 63 13.69 6.80 9.27
N SER A 64 14.90 7.31 9.51
CA SER A 64 16.13 6.59 9.16
C SER A 64 16.23 5.22 9.86
N ILE A 65 16.01 5.19 11.18
CA ILE A 65 16.12 3.98 12.00
C ILE A 65 14.95 3.01 11.79
N ARG A 66 13.70 3.51 11.72
CA ARG A 66 12.52 2.67 11.47
C ARG A 66 12.60 1.99 10.10
N LEU A 67 12.97 2.73 9.06
CA LEU A 67 13.03 2.20 7.70
C LEU A 67 14.26 1.30 7.49
N LEU A 68 15.37 1.55 8.18
CA LEU A 68 16.50 0.63 8.20
C LEU A 68 16.14 -0.70 8.89
N LYS A 69 15.54 -0.65 10.10
CA LYS A 69 15.03 -1.82 10.84
C LYS A 69 14.05 -2.63 9.98
N LEU A 70 13.11 -1.94 9.33
CA LEU A 70 12.09 -2.57 8.50
C LEU A 70 12.66 -3.22 7.23
N ARG A 71 13.74 -2.69 6.66
CA ARG A 71 14.37 -3.16 5.41
C ARG A 71 15.52 -4.16 5.63
N SER A 72 16.09 -4.25 6.84
CA SER A 72 17.23 -5.14 7.08
C SER A 72 16.80 -6.62 7.03
N THR A 73 17.53 -7.41 6.26
CA THR A 73 17.22 -8.82 6.01
C THR A 73 17.61 -9.73 7.18
N GLU A 74 18.50 -9.27 8.06
CA GLU A 74 18.93 -9.95 9.28
C GLU A 74 17.86 -9.87 10.37
N TYR A 75 17.22 -8.70 10.55
CA TYR A 75 16.08 -8.55 11.46
C TYR A 75 14.90 -9.43 11.03
N ARG A 76 14.63 -9.49 9.71
CA ARG A 76 13.60 -10.37 9.11
C ARG A 76 13.91 -11.88 9.16
N ARG A 77 15.07 -12.30 9.70
CA ARG A 77 15.52 -13.71 9.75
C ARG A 77 15.64 -14.31 11.15
N LYS A 78 15.57 -13.50 12.22
CA LYS A 78 15.92 -13.91 13.59
C LYS A 78 14.85 -14.77 14.31
N LYS A 79 13.66 -15.02 13.73
CA LYS A 79 12.64 -15.99 14.21
C LYS A 79 12.52 -17.18 13.25
N ASP A 80 12.46 -18.40 13.80
CA ASP A 80 12.64 -19.67 13.09
C ASP A 80 11.79 -19.87 11.81
N LYS A 81 12.47 -19.96 10.66
CA LYS A 81 11.98 -20.56 9.39
C LYS A 81 10.61 -20.10 8.86
N GLN A 82 10.10 -18.95 9.30
CA GLN A 82 9.11 -18.18 8.57
C GLN A 82 9.64 -16.78 8.28
N PHE A 83 9.53 -16.38 7.02
CA PHE A 83 9.93 -15.06 6.56
C PHE A 83 8.88 -14.03 7.01
N VAL A 84 9.31 -12.76 7.09
CA VAL A 84 8.49 -11.56 7.31
C VAL A 84 8.18 -11.27 8.80
N GLY A 85 8.85 -10.24 9.34
CA GLY A 85 8.20 -9.39 10.36
C GLY A 85 7.10 -8.60 9.64
N THR A 86 5.84 -8.91 9.94
CA THR A 86 4.70 -8.60 9.07
C THR A 86 4.27 -7.14 9.11
N ILE A 87 3.42 -6.74 8.16
CA ILE A 87 2.77 -5.43 8.22
C ILE A 87 1.97 -5.31 9.53
N THR A 88 1.37 -6.41 9.99
CA THR A 88 0.70 -6.53 11.29
C THR A 88 1.68 -6.26 12.43
N ASP A 89 2.84 -6.92 12.45
CA ASP A 89 3.87 -6.71 13.48
C ASP A 89 4.33 -5.24 13.56
N TYR A 90 4.48 -4.57 12.40
CA TYR A 90 4.83 -3.15 12.34
C TYR A 90 3.69 -2.24 12.81
N PHE A 91 2.43 -2.64 12.61
CA PHE A 91 1.24 -1.97 13.14
C PHE A 91 0.97 -2.28 14.62
N ASP A 92 1.46 -3.41 15.15
CA ASP A 92 1.50 -3.76 16.57
C ASP A 92 2.59 -2.97 17.31
N GLU A 93 3.78 -2.84 16.70
CA GLU A 93 4.87 -1.98 17.21
C GLU A 93 4.48 -0.50 17.16
N PHE A 94 3.94 0.00 16.05
CA PHE A 94 3.59 1.41 15.86
C PHE A 94 2.08 1.63 15.76
N ARG A 95 1.39 1.46 16.90
CA ARG A 95 -0.08 1.54 17.00
C ARG A 95 -0.67 2.86 16.51
N VAL A 96 0.10 3.94 16.50
CA VAL A 96 -0.26 5.24 15.89
C VAL A 96 -0.71 5.12 14.43
N LEU A 97 -0.20 4.14 13.67
CA LEU A 97 -0.62 3.88 12.30
C LEU A 97 -2.11 3.50 12.20
N ARG A 98 -2.71 2.93 13.25
CA ARG A 98 -4.11 2.47 13.27
C ARG A 98 -5.14 3.61 13.27
N GLN A 99 -4.69 4.85 13.54
CA GLN A 99 -5.54 6.04 13.49
C GLN A 99 -6.03 6.32 12.07
N SER A 100 -7.18 6.98 11.91
CA SER A 100 -7.76 7.29 10.60
C SER A 100 -6.84 8.11 9.68
N TRP A 101 -5.90 8.86 10.26
CA TRP A 101 -4.89 9.67 9.58
C TRP A 101 -3.52 8.97 9.44
N GLY A 102 -3.34 7.76 9.96
CA GLY A 102 -2.04 7.07 10.03
C GLY A 102 -1.40 6.80 8.66
N TYR A 103 -2.18 6.77 7.57
CA TYR A 103 -1.64 6.69 6.21
C TYR A 103 -0.72 7.86 5.84
N ILE A 104 -0.91 9.05 6.45
CA ILE A 104 -0.08 10.24 6.21
C ILE A 104 1.36 9.97 6.66
N LEU A 105 1.55 9.21 7.75
CA LEU A 105 2.87 8.79 8.23
C LEU A 105 3.59 7.90 7.20
N LEU A 106 2.85 7.04 6.50
CA LEU A 106 3.39 6.22 5.40
C LEU A 106 3.74 7.07 4.17
N GLU A 107 3.03 8.16 3.90
CA GLU A 107 3.40 9.11 2.84
C GLU A 107 4.65 9.93 3.18
N GLN A 108 4.86 10.25 4.47
CA GLN A 108 6.12 10.85 4.94
C GLN A 108 7.29 9.90 4.71
N ASP A 109 7.15 8.63 5.08
CA ASP A 109 8.17 7.60 4.86
C ASP A 109 8.45 7.40 3.37
N PHE A 110 7.43 7.36 2.51
CA PHE A 110 7.65 7.33 1.06
C PHE A 110 8.44 8.55 0.57
N SER A 111 8.10 9.75 1.06
CA SER A 111 8.76 11.00 0.64
C SER A 111 10.20 11.10 1.14
N TYR A 112 10.51 10.48 2.29
CA TYR A 112 11.87 10.30 2.79
C TYR A 112 12.69 9.33 1.91
N LEU A 113 12.07 8.23 1.47
CA LEU A 113 12.71 7.18 0.67
C LEU A 113 12.92 7.56 -0.80
N TYR A 114 11.99 8.31 -1.38
CA TYR A 114 12.00 8.71 -2.79
C TYR A 114 11.71 10.22 -2.93
N PRO A 115 12.65 11.10 -2.52
CA PRO A 115 12.51 12.54 -2.71
C PRO A 115 12.21 12.88 -4.18
N ASN A 116 11.33 13.84 -4.41
CA ASN A 116 10.85 14.28 -5.74
C ASN A 116 9.91 13.30 -6.49
N HIS A 117 9.63 12.10 -5.96
CA HIS A 117 8.70 11.15 -6.60
C HIS A 117 7.27 11.18 -6.00
N SER A 118 7.04 11.92 -4.91
CA SER A 118 5.78 11.88 -4.13
C SER A 118 4.51 12.39 -4.82
N MET A 119 4.64 13.16 -5.91
CA MET A 119 3.51 13.81 -6.61
C MET A 119 3.31 13.32 -8.05
N GLN A 120 4.10 12.35 -8.52
CA GLN A 120 4.20 12.01 -9.95
C GLN A 120 2.87 11.54 -10.57
N LEU A 121 2.08 10.74 -9.83
CA LEU A 121 0.77 10.28 -10.29
C LEU A 121 -0.28 11.40 -10.27
N LEU A 122 -0.29 12.24 -9.22
CA LEU A 122 -1.33 13.25 -9.00
C LEU A 122 -1.16 14.47 -9.91
N SER A 123 0.04 15.06 -9.96
CA SER A 123 0.29 16.28 -10.72
C SER A 123 0.23 16.08 -12.24
N ASN A 124 0.49 14.86 -12.73
CA ASN A 124 0.54 14.56 -14.16
C ASN A 124 -0.68 13.76 -14.66
N TRP A 125 -1.74 13.60 -13.84
CA TRP A 125 -2.80 12.61 -14.08
C TRP A 125 -3.47 12.71 -15.46
N GLU A 126 -3.76 13.91 -15.97
CA GLU A 126 -4.44 14.03 -17.27
C GLU A 126 -3.55 13.53 -18.43
N ASN A 127 -2.24 13.79 -18.38
CA ASN A 127 -1.29 13.25 -19.36
C ASN A 127 -1.21 11.70 -19.25
N ILE A 128 -1.02 11.20 -18.01
CA ILE A 128 -1.00 9.76 -17.70
C ILE A 128 -2.26 9.06 -18.24
N SER A 129 -3.42 9.63 -17.96
CA SER A 129 -4.75 9.17 -18.38
C SER A 129 -4.89 9.07 -19.90
N GLN A 130 -4.43 10.07 -20.65
CA GLN A 130 -4.46 10.02 -22.12
C GLN A 130 -3.48 8.98 -22.67
N ARG A 131 -2.26 8.86 -22.11
CA ARG A 131 -1.29 7.82 -22.53
C ARG A 131 -1.81 6.40 -22.26
N ILE A 132 -2.42 6.16 -21.10
CA ILE A 132 -3.06 4.87 -20.77
C ILE A 132 -4.19 4.56 -21.77
N LYS A 133 -5.05 5.54 -22.11
CA LYS A 133 -6.09 5.35 -23.14
C LYS A 133 -5.51 4.99 -24.51
N ASN A 134 -4.40 5.63 -24.91
CA ASN A 134 -3.72 5.31 -26.18
C ASN A 134 -3.16 3.88 -26.18
N LEU A 135 -2.56 3.43 -25.07
CA LEU A 135 -2.09 2.05 -24.91
C LEU A 135 -3.23 1.03 -24.94
N LEU A 136 -4.36 1.33 -24.30
CA LEU A 136 -5.56 0.49 -24.32
C LEU A 136 -6.18 0.38 -25.72
N LYS A 137 -5.96 1.37 -26.61
CA LYS A 137 -6.60 1.49 -27.93
C LYS A 137 -8.13 1.49 -27.88
N THR A 138 -8.72 1.86 -26.74
CA THR A 138 -10.18 1.89 -26.52
C THR A 138 -10.69 3.30 -26.27
N ASN A 139 -11.84 3.64 -26.87
CA ASN A 139 -12.55 4.88 -26.53
C ASN A 139 -13.35 4.69 -25.22
N ILE A 140 -12.78 5.15 -24.10
CA ILE A 140 -13.45 5.17 -22.80
C ILE A 140 -14.49 6.30 -22.79
N LYS A 141 -15.76 5.94 -23.03
CA LYS A 141 -16.90 6.85 -22.89
C LYS A 141 -17.16 7.16 -21.41
N SER A 142 -17.29 8.43 -21.08
CA SER A 142 -17.58 8.94 -19.72
C SER A 142 -18.39 10.22 -19.79
N SER A 143 -19.32 10.41 -18.86
CA SER A 143 -20.13 11.63 -18.74
C SER A 143 -19.43 12.74 -17.94
N THR A 144 -18.48 12.40 -17.05
CA THR A 144 -17.73 13.37 -16.23
C THR A 144 -16.22 13.04 -16.16
N PRO A 145 -15.35 14.00 -15.77
CA PRO A 145 -13.92 13.76 -15.54
C PRO A 145 -13.62 12.75 -14.42
N GLU A 146 -14.48 12.67 -13.41
CA GLU A 146 -14.37 11.73 -12.28
C GLU A 146 -14.67 10.31 -12.77
N GLU A 147 -15.76 10.13 -13.52
CA GLU A 147 -16.08 8.83 -14.15
C GLU A 147 -14.96 8.40 -15.12
N LYS A 148 -14.44 9.33 -15.94
CA LYS A 148 -13.29 9.08 -16.81
C LYS A 148 -12.10 8.53 -16.01
N THR A 149 -11.78 9.18 -14.89
CA THR A 149 -10.69 8.76 -13.99
C THR A 149 -10.93 7.36 -13.43
N VAL A 150 -12.13 7.07 -12.92
CA VAL A 150 -12.49 5.74 -12.40
C VAL A 150 -12.39 4.66 -13.48
N LYS A 151 -12.91 4.93 -14.69
CA LYS A 151 -12.86 3.99 -15.82
C LYS A 151 -11.44 3.75 -16.32
N VAL A 152 -10.58 4.77 -16.37
CA VAL A 152 -9.16 4.61 -16.70
C VAL A 152 -8.46 3.74 -15.66
N LEU A 153 -8.64 4.02 -14.36
CA LEU A 153 -8.02 3.26 -13.28
C LEU A 153 -8.44 1.77 -13.30
N LEU A 154 -9.74 1.49 -13.47
CA LEU A 154 -10.25 0.12 -13.60
C LEU A 154 -9.81 -0.58 -14.90
N ALA A 155 -9.35 0.16 -15.91
CA ALA A 155 -8.83 -0.40 -17.15
C ALA A 155 -7.32 -0.68 -17.13
N ILE A 156 -6.53 -0.05 -16.24
CA ILE A 156 -5.06 -0.28 -16.16
C ILE A 156 -4.68 -1.77 -16.10
N PRO A 157 -5.35 -2.65 -15.32
CA PRO A 157 -4.98 -4.06 -15.25
C PRO A 157 -5.20 -4.82 -16.57
N THR A 158 -6.07 -4.35 -17.48
CA THR A 158 -6.36 -5.04 -18.74
C THR A 158 -5.23 -4.89 -19.78
N LEU A 159 -4.27 -4.00 -19.53
CA LEU A 159 -3.00 -3.94 -20.25
C LEU A 159 -2.10 -5.17 -20.01
N PHE A 160 -2.47 -6.07 -19.09
CA PHE A 160 -1.67 -7.20 -18.67
C PHE A 160 -2.45 -8.52 -18.68
N SER A 161 -1.80 -9.58 -19.17
CA SER A 161 -2.29 -10.95 -19.03
C SER A 161 -2.08 -11.48 -17.61
N SER A 162 -3.05 -12.23 -17.10
CA SER A 162 -2.91 -12.98 -15.83
C SER A 162 -1.81 -14.05 -15.94
N LYS A 163 -0.99 -14.19 -14.90
CA LYS A 163 0.08 -15.20 -14.82
C LYS A 163 -0.26 -16.30 -13.84
N ASN A 164 -0.10 -17.56 -14.26
CA ASN A 164 -0.27 -18.71 -13.38
C ASN A 164 0.81 -18.73 -12.28
N VAL A 165 0.39 -19.04 -11.05
CA VAL A 165 1.25 -19.14 -9.87
C VAL A 165 1.09 -20.53 -9.28
N GLY A 166 2.01 -21.43 -9.62
CA GLY A 166 1.90 -22.85 -9.30
C GLY A 166 0.65 -23.46 -9.93
N LYS A 167 -0.25 -24.01 -9.09
CA LYS A 167 -1.55 -24.57 -9.53
C LYS A 167 -2.67 -23.52 -9.64
N TRP A 168 -2.44 -22.27 -9.25
CA TRP A 168 -3.45 -21.22 -9.31
C TRP A 168 -3.36 -20.44 -10.62
N SER A 169 -4.50 -20.27 -11.31
CA SER A 169 -4.63 -19.40 -12.47
C SER A 169 -5.50 -18.19 -12.09
N PRO A 170 -4.90 -17.01 -11.83
CA PRO A 170 -5.68 -15.80 -11.61
C PRO A 170 -6.52 -15.47 -12.83
N THR A 171 -7.74 -14.99 -12.60
CA THR A 171 -8.60 -14.42 -13.64
C THR A 171 -8.31 -12.93 -13.84
N ALA A 172 -8.83 -12.34 -14.93
CA ALA A 172 -8.84 -10.89 -15.09
C ALA A 172 -9.55 -10.17 -13.91
N ALA A 173 -10.57 -10.80 -13.32
CA ALA A 173 -11.24 -10.28 -12.12
C ALA A 173 -10.35 -10.33 -10.86
N ASP A 174 -9.44 -11.31 -10.75
CA ASP A 174 -8.45 -11.35 -9.68
C ASP A 174 -7.39 -10.25 -9.86
N LEU A 175 -6.95 -10.00 -11.11
CA LEU A 175 -6.07 -8.86 -11.45
C LEU A 175 -6.70 -7.53 -11.03
N ASN A 176 -7.96 -7.30 -11.43
CA ASN A 176 -8.69 -6.08 -11.12
C ASN A 176 -8.82 -5.88 -9.60
N VAL A 177 -9.23 -6.91 -8.85
CA VAL A 177 -9.39 -6.82 -7.39
C VAL A 177 -8.05 -6.62 -6.65
N GLY A 178 -6.93 -7.08 -7.21
CA GLY A 178 -5.60 -6.78 -6.66
C GLY A 178 -5.11 -5.35 -6.92
N PHE A 179 -5.62 -4.69 -7.97
CA PHE A 179 -5.23 -3.33 -8.33
C PHE A 179 -6.18 -2.26 -7.77
N LEU A 180 -7.49 -2.47 -7.91
CA LEU A 180 -8.53 -1.57 -7.42
C LEU A 180 -9.84 -2.33 -7.19
N LEU A 181 -10.18 -2.57 -5.93
CA LEU A 181 -11.45 -3.22 -5.57
C LEU A 181 -12.62 -2.22 -5.72
N HIS A 182 -13.56 -2.52 -6.61
CA HIS A 182 -14.85 -1.80 -6.67
C HIS A 182 -15.95 -2.62 -6.00
N ILE A 183 -16.62 -2.04 -5.01
CA ILE A 183 -17.80 -2.60 -4.32
C ILE A 183 -18.97 -1.60 -4.34
N LYS A 184 -20.19 -2.11 -4.17
CA LYS A 184 -21.39 -1.26 -4.17
C LYS A 184 -21.64 -0.54 -2.84
N ALA A 185 -21.41 -1.21 -1.72
CA ALA A 185 -21.59 -0.62 -0.40
C ALA A 185 -20.50 -1.05 0.60
N LEU A 186 -20.19 -0.19 1.57
CA LEU A 186 -19.16 -0.42 2.60
C LEU A 186 -19.39 -1.71 3.41
N ARG A 187 -20.64 -2.14 3.60
CA ARG A 187 -20.98 -3.42 4.26
C ARG A 187 -20.42 -4.66 3.55
N ASP A 188 -20.16 -4.56 2.24
CA ASP A 188 -19.69 -5.65 1.40
C ASP A 188 -18.16 -5.84 1.50
N LEU A 189 -17.43 -4.83 2.01
CA LEU A 189 -15.96 -4.84 2.13
C LEU A 189 -15.44 -6.03 2.95
N GLU A 190 -16.04 -6.29 4.11
CA GLU A 190 -15.68 -7.43 4.98
C GLU A 190 -15.88 -8.80 4.32
N VAL A 191 -16.86 -8.91 3.42
CA VAL A 191 -17.14 -10.14 2.67
C VAL A 191 -16.05 -10.35 1.62
N GLU A 192 -15.66 -9.29 0.92
CA GLU A 192 -14.61 -9.30 -0.09
C GLU A 192 -13.22 -9.52 0.50
N VAL A 193 -12.87 -8.88 1.62
CA VAL A 193 -11.63 -9.16 2.37
C VAL A 193 -11.54 -10.64 2.73
N LYS A 194 -12.61 -11.25 3.23
CA LYS A 194 -12.65 -12.68 3.56
C LYS A 194 -12.58 -13.58 2.33
N ARG A 195 -13.09 -13.14 1.17
CA ARG A 195 -12.93 -13.83 -0.12
C ARG A 195 -11.48 -13.79 -0.60
N MET A 196 -10.83 -12.62 -0.54
CA MET A 196 -9.42 -12.42 -0.89
C MET A 196 -8.50 -13.23 0.02
N ARG A 197 -8.65 -13.12 1.36
CA ARG A 197 -7.85 -13.89 2.35
C ARG A 197 -7.91 -15.39 2.11
N ARG A 198 -9.08 -15.96 1.79
CA ARG A 198 -9.22 -17.40 1.47
C ARG A 198 -8.46 -17.82 0.21
N LYS A 199 -8.54 -17.04 -0.88
CA LYS A 199 -7.78 -17.28 -2.12
C LYS A 199 -6.27 -17.21 -1.87
N LEU A 200 -5.83 -16.19 -1.15
CA LEU A 200 -4.44 -15.95 -0.78
C LEU A 200 -3.87 -17.07 0.10
N PHE A 201 -4.63 -17.52 1.11
CA PHE A 201 -4.25 -18.64 1.98
C PHE A 201 -4.01 -19.93 1.18
N ALA A 202 -4.92 -20.27 0.25
CA ALA A 202 -4.75 -21.42 -0.63
C ALA A 202 -3.49 -21.32 -1.53
N ALA A 203 -3.07 -20.11 -1.88
CA ALA A 203 -1.85 -19.82 -2.63
C ALA A 203 -0.59 -19.66 -1.75
N LYS A 204 -0.68 -19.82 -0.42
CA LYS A 204 0.38 -19.50 0.56
C LYS A 204 0.93 -18.07 0.43
N LYS A 205 0.03 -17.11 0.20
CA LYS A 205 0.33 -15.67 0.11
C LYS A 205 -0.40 -14.91 1.22
N GLN A 206 0.17 -13.77 1.62
CA GLN A 206 -0.46 -12.82 2.55
C GLN A 206 -1.22 -11.72 1.78
N LEU A 207 -2.27 -11.19 2.39
CA LEU A 207 -2.99 -10.01 1.88
C LEU A 207 -2.09 -8.78 2.00
N GLN A 208 -1.72 -8.22 0.86
CA GLN A 208 -1.00 -6.95 0.77
C GLN A 208 -1.99 -5.78 0.87
N PRO A 209 -1.53 -4.53 1.07
CA PRO A 209 -2.37 -3.34 0.92
C PRO A 209 -3.15 -3.36 -0.41
N PHE A 210 -4.34 -2.75 -0.44
CA PHE A 210 -5.08 -2.55 -1.69
C PHE A 210 -6.03 -1.34 -1.58
N PRO A 211 -6.28 -0.62 -2.69
CA PRO A 211 -7.26 0.46 -2.71
C PRO A 211 -8.67 -0.07 -3.00
N VAL A 212 -9.66 0.63 -2.47
CA VAL A 212 -11.08 0.32 -2.58
C VAL A 212 -11.85 1.56 -3.01
N ILE A 213 -12.77 1.40 -3.94
CA ILE A 213 -13.79 2.40 -4.28
C ILE A 213 -15.17 1.83 -4.03
N ILE A 214 -16.07 2.68 -3.52
CA ILE A 214 -17.42 2.31 -3.11
C ILE A 214 -18.41 3.14 -3.91
N GLY A 215 -19.36 2.47 -4.57
CA GLY A 215 -20.39 3.15 -5.35
C GLY A 215 -21.16 2.20 -6.26
N GLU A 216 -22.37 2.58 -6.67
CA GLU A 216 -23.25 1.70 -7.45
C GLU A 216 -22.67 1.36 -8.84
N ASN A 217 -21.94 2.30 -9.44
CA ASN A 217 -21.27 2.18 -10.73
C ASN A 217 -20.16 3.23 -10.87
N THR A 218 -19.43 3.22 -12.00
CA THR A 218 -18.29 4.12 -12.28
C THR A 218 -18.62 5.60 -12.26
N ALA A 219 -19.87 5.99 -12.54
CA ALA A 219 -20.34 7.37 -12.53
C ALA A 219 -20.79 7.86 -11.14
N ASN A 220 -20.97 6.94 -10.19
CA ASN A 220 -21.46 7.24 -8.84
C ASN A 220 -20.61 6.52 -7.79
N ILE A 221 -19.34 6.94 -7.69
CA ILE A 221 -18.44 6.56 -6.60
C ILE A 221 -18.63 7.54 -5.45
N THR A 222 -19.02 7.02 -4.28
CA THR A 222 -19.35 7.81 -3.09
C THR A 222 -18.21 7.90 -2.09
N GLU A 223 -17.36 6.86 -2.01
CA GLU A 223 -16.23 6.82 -1.08
C GLU A 223 -15.02 6.11 -1.67
N SER A 224 -13.82 6.46 -1.19
CA SER A 224 -12.55 5.82 -1.56
C SER A 224 -11.73 5.54 -0.31
N TYR A 225 -11.06 4.39 -0.30
CA TYR A 225 -10.30 3.88 0.84
C TYR A 225 -8.99 3.22 0.39
N VAL A 226 -8.03 3.15 1.30
CA VAL A 226 -6.91 2.19 1.24
C VAL A 226 -7.05 1.24 2.41
N TYR A 227 -6.98 -0.06 2.15
CA TYR A 227 -7.05 -1.09 3.18
C TYR A 227 -5.65 -1.60 3.49
N ILE A 228 -5.16 -1.35 4.71
CA ILE A 228 -3.84 -1.80 5.19
C ILE A 228 -4.05 -2.49 6.53
N ASP A 229 -3.59 -3.73 6.67
CA ASP A 229 -3.61 -4.49 7.93
C ASP A 229 -4.95 -4.46 8.71
N ASN A 230 -6.08 -4.58 8.00
CA ASN A 230 -7.43 -4.48 8.56
C ASN A 230 -7.96 -3.08 8.89
N PHE A 231 -7.17 -2.03 8.65
CA PHE A 231 -7.56 -0.63 8.82
C PHE A 231 -7.91 -0.01 7.45
N PRO A 232 -9.19 0.37 7.22
CA PRO A 232 -9.60 1.11 6.03
C PRO A 232 -9.43 2.63 6.26
N TYR A 233 -8.41 3.20 5.64
CA TYR A 233 -8.14 4.65 5.64
C TYR A 233 -8.99 5.33 4.57
N LYS A 234 -9.86 6.27 4.95
CA LYS A 234 -10.66 7.04 3.99
C LYS A 234 -9.77 8.09 3.33
N VAL A 235 -9.87 8.22 2.00
CA VAL A 235 -9.10 9.17 1.18
C VAL A 235 -10.01 9.95 0.25
N GLU A 236 -9.51 11.05 -0.30
CA GLU A 236 -10.33 12.08 -0.96
C GLU A 236 -10.86 11.65 -2.34
N SER A 237 -10.20 10.70 -3.03
CA SER A 237 -10.59 10.26 -4.37
C SER A 237 -10.10 8.85 -4.74
N PRO A 238 -10.66 8.23 -5.80
CA PRO A 238 -10.15 6.99 -6.38
C PRO A 238 -8.68 7.04 -6.78
N LEU A 239 -8.24 8.18 -7.31
CA LEU A 239 -6.84 8.39 -7.71
C LEU A 239 -5.93 8.46 -6.48
N ARG A 240 -6.38 9.11 -5.41
CA ARG A 240 -5.65 9.16 -4.14
C ARG A 240 -5.54 7.79 -3.48
N ALA A 241 -6.57 6.93 -3.60
CA ALA A 241 -6.48 5.56 -3.11
C ALA A 241 -5.33 4.78 -3.77
N ILE A 242 -5.17 4.93 -5.09
CA ILE A 242 -4.06 4.32 -5.84
C ILE A 242 -2.71 4.91 -5.39
N ASP A 243 -2.61 6.24 -5.26
CA ASP A 243 -1.41 6.96 -4.83
C ASP A 243 -0.95 6.57 -3.41
N VAL A 244 -1.85 6.63 -2.41
CA VAL A 244 -1.56 6.27 -1.02
C VAL A 244 -1.25 4.77 -0.91
N CYS A 245 -1.97 3.90 -1.62
CA CYS A 245 -1.66 2.47 -1.62
C CYS A 245 -0.29 2.17 -2.23
N PHE A 246 0.07 2.85 -3.32
CA PHE A 246 1.38 2.74 -3.95
C PHE A 246 2.50 3.14 -2.96
N LYS A 247 2.36 4.31 -2.33
CA LYS A 247 3.29 4.83 -1.32
C LYS A 247 3.42 3.89 -0.13
N ALA A 248 2.31 3.32 0.34
CA ALA A 248 2.28 2.38 1.46
C ALA A 248 3.11 1.10 1.21
N TYR A 249 3.12 0.54 -0.01
CA TYR A 249 3.98 -0.64 -0.29
C TYR A 249 5.46 -0.34 -0.04
N HIS A 250 5.91 0.84 -0.48
CA HIS A 250 7.31 1.26 -0.39
C HIS A 250 7.72 1.68 1.03
N ALA A 251 6.82 2.35 1.76
CA ALA A 251 7.00 2.72 3.16
C ALA A 251 7.03 1.48 4.07
N LEU A 252 6.14 0.52 3.85
CA LEU A 252 6.04 -0.73 4.64
C LEU A 252 7.03 -1.82 4.19
N HIS A 253 7.79 -1.57 3.11
CA HIS A 253 8.61 -2.57 2.43
C HIS A 253 7.84 -3.90 2.20
N ALA A 254 6.62 -3.74 1.69
CA ALA A 254 5.67 -4.79 1.36
C ALA A 254 5.78 -5.19 -0.11
N PHE A 255 5.31 -6.39 -0.43
CA PHE A 255 5.21 -6.83 -1.82
C PHE A 255 3.97 -6.21 -2.48
N TYR A 256 4.01 -6.00 -3.80
CA TYR A 256 2.77 -5.78 -4.54
C TYR A 256 1.86 -7.02 -4.46
N PRO A 257 0.52 -6.87 -4.48
CA PRO A 257 -0.41 -7.99 -4.55
C PRO A 257 -0.04 -8.90 -5.71
N PHE A 258 0.31 -10.16 -5.41
CA PHE A 258 0.93 -11.06 -6.38
C PHE A 258 0.09 -11.30 -7.65
N GLN A 259 -1.24 -11.20 -7.53
CA GLN A 259 -2.16 -11.32 -8.65
C GLN A 259 -2.19 -10.09 -9.56
N SER A 260 -1.66 -8.95 -9.12
CA SER A 260 -1.64 -7.69 -9.88
C SER A 260 -0.29 -6.98 -9.77
N SER A 261 0.82 -7.72 -9.60
CA SER A 261 2.16 -7.12 -9.47
C SER A 261 2.58 -6.32 -10.70
N GLN A 262 2.12 -6.75 -11.89
CA GLN A 262 2.41 -6.10 -13.17
C GLN A 262 1.92 -4.64 -13.29
N PRO A 263 0.64 -4.31 -13.06
CA PRO A 263 0.20 -2.92 -13.09
C PRO A 263 0.86 -2.05 -12.01
N TRP A 264 1.16 -2.60 -10.81
CA TRP A 264 1.87 -1.85 -9.77
C TRP A 264 3.33 -1.56 -10.14
N LEU A 265 4.07 -2.54 -10.68
CA LEU A 265 5.42 -2.35 -11.21
C LEU A 265 5.43 -1.39 -12.42
N PHE A 266 4.39 -1.41 -13.25
CA PHE A 266 4.22 -0.41 -14.31
C PHE A 266 4.04 1.00 -13.75
N LEU A 267 3.23 1.21 -12.69
CA LEU A 267 3.16 2.52 -12.03
C LEU A 267 4.56 2.96 -11.55
N GLN A 268 5.32 2.07 -10.88
CA GLN A 268 6.66 2.37 -10.38
C GLN A 268 7.61 2.84 -11.49
N LEU A 269 7.69 2.08 -12.57
CA LEU A 269 8.68 2.28 -13.63
C LEU A 269 8.29 3.38 -14.64
N ALA A 270 7.01 3.47 -15.02
CA ALA A 270 6.54 4.38 -16.06
C ALA A 270 6.03 5.73 -15.54
N ILE A 271 5.37 5.73 -14.38
CA ILE A 271 4.67 6.91 -13.83
C ILE A 271 5.47 7.56 -12.70
N TYR A 272 5.89 6.80 -11.69
CA TYR A 272 6.75 7.32 -10.62
C TYR A 272 8.22 7.40 -11.02
N GLN A 273 8.64 6.69 -12.07
CA GLN A 273 9.95 6.80 -12.71
C GLN A 273 11.14 6.53 -11.77
N PHE A 274 11.05 5.49 -10.94
CA PHE A 274 12.20 5.00 -10.16
C PHE A 274 12.30 3.47 -10.17
N LYS A 275 13.51 2.98 -9.85
CA LYS A 275 13.82 1.56 -9.72
C LYS A 275 14.25 1.23 -8.30
N THR A 276 14.13 -0.03 -7.91
CA THR A 276 14.67 -0.56 -6.66
C THR A 276 15.49 -1.84 -6.92
N GLN A 277 16.34 -2.22 -5.97
CA GLN A 277 17.08 -3.49 -6.03
C GLN A 277 16.19 -4.74 -5.89
N TRP A 278 14.90 -4.56 -5.58
CA TRP A 278 13.92 -5.64 -5.40
C TRP A 278 12.94 -5.76 -6.59
N ASP A 279 13.14 -4.99 -7.65
CA ASP A 279 12.25 -4.98 -8.82
C ASP A 279 12.25 -6.34 -9.55
N GLU A 280 11.08 -6.94 -9.76
CA GLU A 280 10.96 -8.15 -10.57
C GLU A 280 11.18 -7.85 -12.06
N HIS A 281 12.10 -8.58 -12.72
CA HIS A 281 12.26 -8.45 -14.17
C HIS A 281 11.09 -9.14 -14.91
N ILE A 282 10.10 -8.35 -15.33
CA ILE A 282 8.95 -8.80 -16.11
C ILE A 282 9.00 -8.24 -17.54
N PRO A 283 9.31 -9.07 -18.56
CA PRO A 283 9.46 -8.59 -19.95
C PRO A 283 8.23 -7.85 -20.48
N SER A 284 7.02 -8.33 -20.21
CA SER A 284 5.77 -7.68 -20.64
C SER A 284 5.55 -6.29 -20.02
N VAL A 285 6.03 -6.07 -18.78
CA VAL A 285 6.01 -4.75 -18.15
C VAL A 285 7.07 -3.86 -18.79
N ALA A 286 8.30 -4.36 -19.01
CA ALA A 286 9.34 -3.60 -19.69
C ALA A 286 8.94 -3.13 -21.09
N THR A 287 8.31 -4.00 -21.90
CA THR A 287 7.74 -3.62 -23.21
C THR A 287 6.70 -2.51 -23.09
N LEU A 288 5.78 -2.61 -22.11
CA LEU A 288 4.72 -1.61 -21.92
C LEU A 288 5.25 -0.28 -21.36
N VAL A 289 6.26 -0.31 -20.48
CA VAL A 289 6.97 0.88 -19.99
C VAL A 289 7.63 1.61 -21.16
N ASN A 290 8.34 0.89 -22.03
CA ASN A 290 8.95 1.50 -23.23
C ASN A 290 7.90 2.12 -24.16
N ALA A 291 6.79 1.41 -24.42
CA ALA A 291 5.69 1.93 -25.23
C ALA A 291 5.00 3.16 -24.59
N TYR A 292 4.87 3.20 -23.26
CA TYR A 292 4.34 4.36 -22.53
C TYR A 292 5.27 5.58 -22.64
N LEU A 293 6.57 5.37 -22.48
CA LEU A 293 7.58 6.44 -22.52
C LEU A 293 7.77 7.01 -23.94
N GLN A 294 7.57 6.22 -25.00
CA GLN A 294 7.58 6.73 -26.39
C GLN A 294 6.50 7.79 -26.69
N PHE A 295 5.43 7.86 -25.89
CA PHE A 295 4.45 8.96 -25.95
C PHE A 295 4.92 10.22 -25.18
N ALA A 296 6.17 10.29 -24.72
CA ALA A 296 6.76 11.47 -24.09
C ALA A 296 7.42 12.44 -25.06
N ASP A 297 7.81 11.97 -26.25
CA ASP A 297 8.62 12.73 -27.21
C ASP A 297 7.78 13.36 -28.35
N ASN A 298 6.45 13.41 -28.19
CA ASN A 298 5.47 14.06 -29.08
C ASN A 298 4.46 14.90 -28.28
#